data_AF-A0A7W4GH60-F1
#
_entry.id   AF-A0A7W4GH60-F1
#
_cell.length_a   1.000
_cell.length_b   1.000
_cell.length_c   1.000
_cell.angle_alpha   90.00
_cell.angle_beta   90.00
_cell.angle_gamma   90.00
#
_symmetry.space_group_name_H-M   'P 1'
#
loop_
_entity.id
_entity.type
_entity.pdbx_description
1 polymer ?
#
loop_
_entity_poly.entity_id
_entity_poly.type
_entity_poly.pdbx_seq_one_letter_code
_entity_poly.pdbx_strand_id
1 'polypeptide(L)'
;MNIESKLKKIRTSRKRRVVLPFHSIPIGGIDVSDELFAGVIIFIKALFKRLKVQQFDIEVTHWGEIFLVEPSRGMFIQLSVHLRVSDVDVKRVKLDLKSDNYRVYQDECFAHESLCVSFRVKRSGTQWRRFPLDVTSVSFDNVMATIIKAMLLNVANLIPTVKHELSRDIHTIDVDDVVALIRYGAAKLGQDSQFASIISGDRDLLYVKGFTLDGTQLRFSSFNLRQYQYCLSPQSMKVMKMLIPDAGYTVVEFVS
;
A
#
# COMPACT_ATOMS: atom_id res chain seq x y z
N MET A 1 -18.01 -3.47 13.79
CA MET A 1 -16.55 -3.46 13.54
C MET A 1 -15.77 -4.34 14.53
N ASN A 2 -15.04 -5.36 14.02
CA ASN A 2 -14.12 -6.22 14.79
C ASN A 2 -12.68 -5.73 14.63
N ILE A 3 -12.15 -5.00 15.63
CA ILE A 3 -10.81 -4.39 15.60
C ILE A 3 -9.72 -5.46 15.55
N GLU A 4 -9.84 -6.55 16.33
CA GLU A 4 -8.81 -7.59 16.38
C GLU A 4 -8.66 -8.32 15.03
N SER A 5 -9.76 -8.55 14.32
CA SER A 5 -9.73 -9.09 12.96
C SER A 5 -8.99 -8.16 11.99
N LYS A 6 -9.23 -6.84 12.05
CA LYS A 6 -8.53 -5.86 11.20
C LYS A 6 -7.03 -5.79 11.55
N LEU A 7 -6.67 -5.81 12.84
CA LEU A 7 -5.27 -5.88 13.28
C LEU A 7 -4.60 -7.19 12.84
N LYS A 8 -5.30 -8.33 12.88
CA LYS A 8 -4.79 -9.60 12.35
C LYS A 8 -4.49 -9.48 10.86
N LYS A 9 -5.39 -8.88 10.07
CA LYS A 9 -5.16 -8.62 8.63
C LYS A 9 -3.93 -7.74 8.39
N ILE A 10 -3.74 -6.68 9.18
CA ILE A 10 -2.54 -5.83 9.10
C ILE A 10 -1.27 -6.66 9.37
N ARG A 11 -1.25 -7.45 10.45
CA ARG A 11 -0.09 -8.31 10.79
C ARG A 11 0.21 -9.34 9.72
N THR A 12 -0.81 -9.99 9.15
CA THR A 12 -0.61 -11.00 8.09
C THR A 12 -0.14 -10.36 6.78
N SER A 13 -0.70 -9.19 6.43
CA SER A 13 -0.32 -8.46 5.22
C SER A 13 1.13 -8.00 5.20
N ARG A 14 1.73 -7.76 6.37
CA ARG A 14 3.12 -7.29 6.51
C ARG A 14 4.12 -8.14 5.72
N LYS A 15 3.98 -9.46 5.74
CA LYS A 15 4.86 -10.39 5.00
C LYS A 15 4.77 -10.22 3.50
N ARG A 16 3.62 -9.74 3.00
CA ARG A 16 3.39 -9.45 1.57
C ARG A 16 3.92 -8.09 1.16
N ARG A 17 4.22 -7.20 2.12
CA ARG A 17 4.65 -5.82 1.81
C ARG A 17 6.03 -5.72 1.16
N VAL A 18 6.82 -6.81 1.15
CA VAL A 18 8.07 -6.89 0.38
C VAL A 18 7.87 -6.71 -1.14
N VAL A 19 6.65 -6.91 -1.63
CA VAL A 19 6.28 -6.78 -3.06
C VAL A 19 5.95 -5.33 -3.43
N LEU A 20 5.64 -4.47 -2.44
CA LEU A 20 5.16 -3.11 -2.71
C LEU A 20 6.11 -2.24 -3.54
N PRO A 21 7.45 -2.31 -3.36
CA PRO A 21 8.37 -1.56 -4.21
C PRO A 21 8.29 -1.86 -5.71
N PHE A 22 7.65 -2.98 -6.09
CA PHE A 22 7.52 -3.42 -7.48
C PHE A 22 6.19 -3.02 -8.14
N HIS A 23 5.26 -2.44 -7.37
CA HIS A 23 4.00 -1.91 -7.89
C HIS A 23 4.23 -0.59 -8.63
N SER A 24 3.38 -0.31 -9.62
CA SER A 24 3.47 0.97 -10.35
C SER A 24 3.00 2.16 -9.53
N ILE A 25 2.10 1.92 -8.57
CA ILE A 25 1.52 2.95 -7.70
C ILE A 25 1.94 2.67 -6.25
N PRO A 26 2.33 3.70 -5.47
CA PRO A 26 2.59 3.52 -4.05
C PRO A 26 1.36 3.00 -3.31
N ILE A 27 1.51 1.84 -2.68
CA ILE A 27 0.50 1.20 -1.83
C ILE A 27 0.67 1.70 -0.40
N GLY A 28 -0.43 2.21 0.19
CA GLY A 28 -0.41 2.73 1.56
C GLY A 28 -0.32 1.62 2.62
N GLY A 29 -0.45 2.00 3.90
CA GLY A 29 -0.47 1.08 5.03
C GLY A 29 0.66 1.34 6.01
N ILE A 30 1.20 0.29 6.63
CA ILE A 30 2.23 0.40 7.67
C ILE A 30 3.58 -0.08 7.11
N ASP A 31 4.49 0.87 6.88
CA ASP A 31 5.83 0.66 6.34
C ASP A 31 6.89 1.10 7.36
N VAL A 32 7.13 0.22 8.33
CA VAL A 32 8.11 0.44 9.40
C VAL A 32 8.89 -0.85 9.69
N SER A 33 10.06 -0.68 10.29
CA SER A 33 10.93 -1.77 10.72
C SER A 33 10.29 -2.63 11.83
N ASP A 34 10.89 -3.80 12.09
CA ASP A 34 10.40 -4.74 13.12
C ASP A 34 10.37 -4.13 14.52
N GLU A 35 11.35 -3.29 14.82
CA GLU A 35 11.51 -2.62 16.11
C GLU A 35 10.36 -1.64 16.39
N LEU A 36 9.91 -0.91 15.35
CA LEU A 36 8.85 0.08 15.47
C LEU A 36 7.45 -0.52 15.36
N PHE A 37 7.32 -1.67 14.69
CA PHE A 37 6.01 -2.23 14.33
C PHE A 37 5.13 -2.53 15.54
N ALA A 38 5.70 -3.02 16.65
CA ALA A 38 4.94 -3.31 17.87
C ALA A 38 4.27 -2.05 18.43
N GLY A 39 5.04 -0.95 18.57
CA GLY A 39 4.53 0.34 19.03
C GLY A 39 3.48 0.93 18.09
N VAL A 40 3.72 0.84 16.77
CA VAL A 40 2.74 1.30 15.76
C VAL A 40 1.43 0.51 15.84
N ILE A 41 1.46 -0.80 16.05
CA ILE A 41 0.24 -1.60 16.18
C ILE A 41 -0.56 -1.23 17.44
N ILE A 42 0.10 -0.89 18.55
CA ILE A 42 -0.56 -0.38 19.76
C ILE A 42 -1.25 0.95 19.45
N PHE A 43 -0.56 1.87 18.78
CA PHE A 43 -1.14 3.14 18.32
C PHE A 43 -2.35 2.91 17.41
N ILE A 44 -2.23 2.06 16.38
CA ILE A 44 -3.34 1.76 15.44
C ILE A 44 -4.54 1.16 16.17
N LYS A 45 -4.31 0.27 17.14
CA LYS A 45 -5.39 -0.29 17.97
C LYS A 45 -6.11 0.80 18.75
N ALA A 46 -5.38 1.73 19.38
CA ALA A 46 -5.95 2.85 20.11
C ALA A 46 -6.73 3.79 19.18
N LEU A 47 -6.18 4.10 18.01
CA LEU A 47 -6.81 4.93 17.00
C LEU A 47 -8.11 4.29 16.49
N PHE A 48 -8.12 2.99 16.20
CA PHE A 48 -9.30 2.26 15.74
C PHE A 48 -10.41 2.26 16.81
N LYS A 49 -10.06 2.17 18.09
CA LYS A 49 -11.05 2.29 19.19
C LYS A 49 -11.71 3.67 19.18
N ARG A 50 -10.92 4.75 19.01
CA ARG A 50 -11.47 6.12 18.95
C ARG A 50 -12.32 6.35 17.70
N LEU A 51 -11.85 5.88 16.55
CA LEU A 51 -12.59 5.94 15.29
C LEU A 51 -13.92 5.18 15.37
N LYS A 52 -13.96 4.02 16.06
CA LYS A 52 -15.19 3.28 16.34
C LYS A 52 -16.23 4.12 17.09
N VAL A 53 -15.79 4.84 18.12
CA VAL A 53 -16.66 5.73 18.91
C VAL A 53 -17.22 6.85 18.03
N GLN A 54 -16.41 7.34 17.10
CA GLN A 54 -16.79 8.33 16.09
C GLN A 54 -17.51 7.71 14.87
N GLN A 55 -17.97 6.46 14.97
CA GLN A 55 -18.76 5.75 13.94
C GLN A 55 -18.07 5.56 12.58
N PHE A 56 -16.75 5.73 12.49
CA PHE A 56 -16.02 5.36 11.28
C PHE A 56 -16.07 3.85 11.06
N ASP A 57 -16.23 3.44 9.80
CA ASP A 57 -15.90 2.07 9.41
C ASP A 57 -14.42 1.97 9.01
N ILE A 58 -13.86 0.77 9.11
CA ILE A 58 -12.45 0.52 8.88
C ILE A 58 -12.31 -0.71 8.00
N GLU A 59 -11.62 -0.54 6.89
CA GLU A 59 -11.30 -1.60 5.93
C GLU A 59 -9.78 -1.78 5.82
N VAL A 60 -9.38 -3.04 5.66
CA VAL A 60 -7.98 -3.41 5.49
C VAL A 60 -7.88 -4.33 4.29
N THR A 61 -7.07 -3.94 3.31
CA THR A 61 -6.90 -4.68 2.05
C THR A 61 -5.99 -5.89 2.23
N HIS A 62 -5.90 -6.71 1.18
CA HIS A 62 -4.94 -7.82 1.13
C HIS A 62 -3.49 -7.34 1.35
N TRP A 63 -3.13 -6.19 0.78
CA TRP A 63 -1.80 -5.59 0.90
C TRP A 63 -1.57 -4.83 2.22
N GLY A 64 -2.60 -4.72 3.06
CA GLY A 64 -2.51 -4.05 4.35
C GLY A 64 -2.70 -2.54 4.30
N GLU A 65 -3.27 -2.02 3.20
CA GLU A 65 -3.74 -0.64 3.18
C GLU A 65 -4.89 -0.49 4.16
N ILE A 66 -4.94 0.66 4.83
CA ILE A 66 -5.97 0.97 5.81
C ILE A 66 -6.85 2.06 5.20
N PHE A 67 -8.13 1.74 5.01
CA PHE A 67 -9.15 2.69 4.57
C PHE A 67 -10.13 2.93 5.72
N LEU A 68 -10.42 4.20 5.98
CA LEU A 68 -11.43 4.63 6.94
C LEU A 68 -12.61 5.22 6.16
N VAL A 69 -13.83 4.83 6.51
CA VAL A 69 -15.04 5.38 5.92
C VAL A 69 -15.63 6.40 6.87
N GLU A 70 -15.64 7.66 6.46
CA GLU A 70 -16.22 8.74 7.24
C GLU A 70 -17.75 8.59 7.31
N PRO A 71 -18.37 8.67 8.50
CA PRO A 71 -19.78 8.29 8.70
C PRO A 71 -20.80 9.20 7.99
N SER A 72 -20.51 10.49 7.87
CA SER A 72 -21.50 11.48 7.39
C SER A 72 -21.65 11.49 5.88
N ARG A 73 -20.53 11.33 5.16
CA ARG A 73 -20.44 11.45 3.69
C ARG A 73 -20.03 10.15 3.01
N GLY A 74 -19.66 9.11 3.77
CA GLY A 74 -19.17 7.85 3.23
C GLY A 74 -17.84 7.99 2.48
N MET A 75 -17.06 9.05 2.75
CA MET A 75 -15.81 9.29 2.05
C MET A 75 -14.70 8.37 2.58
N PHE A 76 -13.99 7.73 1.66
CA PHE A 76 -12.83 6.92 1.97
C PHE A 76 -11.61 7.79 2.29
N ILE A 77 -10.94 7.48 3.40
CA ILE A 77 -9.71 8.10 3.84
C ILE A 77 -8.64 7.01 3.92
N GLN A 78 -7.59 7.14 3.11
CA GLN A 78 -6.44 6.25 3.19
C GLN A 78 -5.55 6.69 4.35
N LEU A 79 -5.23 5.76 5.24
CA LEU A 79 -4.33 5.95 6.39
C LEU A 79 -3.02 5.19 6.14
N SER A 80 -1.89 5.78 6.55
CA SER A 80 -0.58 5.13 6.45
C SER A 80 0.34 5.56 7.58
N VAL A 81 1.26 4.68 7.97
CA VAL A 81 2.30 4.94 8.97
C VAL A 81 3.65 4.55 8.38
N HIS A 82 4.60 5.47 8.33
CA HIS A 82 5.90 5.25 7.70
C HIS A 82 6.97 6.16 8.30
N LEU A 83 8.23 5.77 8.14
CA LEU A 83 9.37 6.64 8.35
C LEU A 83 9.47 7.66 7.21
N ARG A 84 9.79 8.89 7.56
CA ARG A 84 9.94 9.96 6.59
C ARG A 84 11.12 10.85 6.95
N VAL A 85 11.95 11.14 5.95
CA VAL A 85 12.99 12.15 6.04
C VAL A 85 12.37 13.52 6.37
N SER A 86 13.00 14.24 7.30
CA SER A 86 12.63 15.59 7.68
C SER A 86 12.48 16.52 6.47
N ASP A 87 11.38 17.28 6.42
CA ASP A 87 11.17 18.30 5.37
C ASP A 87 12.28 19.37 5.39
N VAL A 88 12.89 19.62 6.55
CA VAL A 88 14.01 20.54 6.70
C VAL A 88 15.24 19.98 5.99
N ASP A 89 15.55 18.70 6.20
CA ASP A 89 16.68 18.04 5.55
C ASP A 89 16.49 17.97 4.04
N VAL A 90 15.28 17.64 3.56
CA VAL A 90 14.95 17.67 2.13
C VAL A 90 15.13 19.07 1.54
N LYS A 91 14.66 20.11 2.22
CA LYS A 91 14.81 21.50 1.75
C LYS A 91 16.28 21.93 1.72
N ARG A 92 17.05 21.58 2.74
CA ARG A 92 18.49 21.86 2.83
C ARG A 92 19.24 21.21 1.67
N VAL A 93 19.04 19.91 1.46
CA VAL A 93 19.65 19.18 0.31
C VAL A 93 19.26 19.83 -1.02
N LYS A 94 17.99 20.22 -1.20
CA LYS A 94 17.55 20.91 -2.41
C LYS A 94 18.21 22.27 -2.61
N LEU A 95 18.53 22.99 -1.54
CA LEU A 95 19.24 24.27 -1.62
C LEU A 95 20.71 24.04 -1.96
N ASP A 96 21.35 23.07 -1.30
CA ASP A 96 22.76 22.77 -1.51
C ASP A 96 23.02 22.23 -2.93
N LEU A 97 22.08 21.48 -3.51
CA LEU A 97 22.14 21.03 -4.90
C LEU A 97 21.93 22.15 -5.94
N LYS A 98 21.53 23.36 -5.52
CA LYS A 98 21.51 24.52 -6.41
C LYS A 98 22.87 25.19 -6.54
N SER A 99 23.74 25.05 -5.53
CA SER A 99 25.09 25.60 -5.54
C SER A 99 26.10 24.61 -6.11
N ASP A 100 25.95 23.32 -5.83
CA ASP A 100 26.84 22.26 -6.33
C ASP A 100 26.05 21.16 -7.04
N ASN A 101 26.51 20.73 -8.23
CA ASN A 101 25.81 19.72 -9.05
C ASN A 101 25.79 18.32 -8.42
N TYR A 102 26.65 18.05 -7.44
CA TYR A 102 26.71 16.79 -6.72
C TYR A 102 27.24 17.04 -5.31
N ARG A 103 26.92 16.14 -4.38
CA ARG A 103 27.43 16.21 -3.01
C ARG A 103 27.90 14.84 -2.55
N VAL A 104 29.15 14.79 -2.09
CA VAL A 104 29.73 13.61 -1.47
C VAL A 104 29.44 13.70 0.02
N TYR A 105 28.69 12.73 0.54
CA TYR A 105 28.43 12.61 1.97
C TYR A 105 29.37 11.59 2.58
N GLN A 106 30.01 11.96 3.69
CA GLN A 106 30.98 11.10 4.39
C GLN A 106 30.36 10.29 5.53
N ASP A 107 29.14 10.62 5.98
CA ASP A 107 28.43 9.91 7.05
C ASP A 107 27.24 9.11 6.51
N GLU A 108 26.98 7.96 7.14
CA GLU A 108 25.85 7.07 6.84
C GLU A 108 24.48 7.69 7.17
N CYS A 109 24.43 8.75 7.99
CA CYS A 109 23.19 9.39 8.45
C CYS A 109 22.91 10.72 7.71
N PHE A 110 22.57 10.61 6.43
CA PHE A 110 22.29 11.75 5.54
C PHE A 110 21.03 12.56 5.93
N ALA A 111 20.09 11.95 6.63
CA ALA A 111 18.76 12.50 6.84
C ALA A 111 18.14 11.98 8.15
N HIS A 112 17.57 12.89 8.94
CA HIS A 112 16.80 12.48 10.11
C HIS A 112 15.45 11.97 9.66
N GLU A 113 15.20 10.69 9.94
CA GLU A 113 13.90 10.08 9.74
C GLU A 113 13.04 10.26 10.98
N SER A 114 11.77 10.62 10.75
CA SER A 114 10.76 10.69 11.79
C SER A 114 9.59 9.79 11.43
N LEU A 115 9.13 9.03 12.40
CA LEU A 115 7.95 8.20 12.25
C LEU A 115 6.73 9.11 12.16
N CYS A 116 5.89 8.89 11.14
CA CYS A 116 4.75 9.73 10.85
C CYS A 116 3.49 8.90 10.60
N VAL A 117 2.35 9.41 11.07
CA VAL A 117 1.03 8.96 10.65
C VAL A 117 0.52 9.94 9.60
N SER A 118 0.14 9.41 8.45
CA SER A 118 -0.34 10.20 7.32
C SER A 118 -1.72 9.75 6.89
N PHE A 119 -2.53 10.68 6.43
CA PHE A 119 -3.80 10.34 5.79
C PHE A 119 -4.09 11.24 4.59
N ARG A 120 -4.87 10.72 3.65
CA ARG A 120 -5.48 11.51 2.57
C ARG A 120 -6.89 11.00 2.31
N VAL A 121 -7.78 11.89 1.88
CA VAL A 121 -9.06 11.45 1.33
C VAL A 121 -8.78 10.76 -0.01
N LYS A 122 -9.47 9.67 -0.35
CA LYS A 122 -9.30 8.99 -1.63
C LYS A 122 -10.05 9.77 -2.73
N ARG A 123 -9.50 10.92 -3.09
CA ARG A 123 -10.04 11.81 -4.13
C ARG A 123 -8.88 12.47 -4.89
N SER A 124 -9.00 12.55 -6.21
CA SER A 124 -8.03 13.23 -7.06
C SER A 124 -7.76 14.66 -6.59
N GLY A 125 -6.49 15.07 -6.58
CA GLY A 125 -6.05 16.39 -6.14
C GLY A 125 -5.91 16.58 -4.62
N THR A 126 -6.35 15.62 -3.80
CA THR A 126 -6.14 15.70 -2.35
C THR A 126 -4.73 15.30 -1.95
N GLN A 127 -4.17 16.02 -0.97
CA GLN A 127 -2.80 15.84 -0.50
C GLN A 127 -2.75 15.07 0.81
N TRP A 128 -1.65 14.35 1.02
CA TRP A 128 -1.36 13.69 2.29
C TRP A 128 -1.13 14.73 3.40
N ARG A 129 -1.92 14.64 4.47
CA ARG A 129 -1.64 15.28 5.75
C ARG A 129 -0.81 14.34 6.61
N ARG A 130 0.08 14.90 7.41
CA ARG A 130 1.12 14.16 8.14
C ARG A 130 1.20 14.66 9.57
N PHE A 131 1.36 13.74 10.50
CA PHE A 131 1.48 14.00 11.93
C PHE A 131 2.66 13.17 12.46
N PRO A 132 3.64 13.80 13.14
CA PRO A 132 4.69 13.05 13.82
C PRO A 132 4.08 12.06 14.82
N LEU A 133 4.67 10.87 14.89
CA LEU A 133 4.27 9.82 15.81
C LEU A 133 5.47 9.40 16.64
N ASP A 134 5.38 9.63 17.94
CA ASP A 134 6.28 9.05 18.91
C ASP A 134 5.63 7.81 19.53
N VAL A 135 6.13 6.62 19.17
CA VAL A 135 5.65 5.33 19.68
C VAL A 135 6.11 5.04 21.12
N THR A 136 7.04 5.82 21.65
CA THR A 136 7.50 5.72 23.05
C THR A 136 6.64 6.54 24.01
N SER A 137 5.75 7.37 23.47
CA SER A 137 4.85 8.21 24.26
C SER A 137 3.94 7.39 25.19
N VAL A 138 3.75 7.90 26.41
CA VAL A 138 2.87 7.29 27.43
C VAL A 138 1.39 7.33 27.00
N SER A 139 0.99 8.30 26.17
CA SER A 139 -0.38 8.41 25.66
C SER A 139 -0.41 8.98 24.24
N PHE A 140 -1.26 8.38 23.41
CA PHE A 140 -1.52 8.84 22.04
C PHE A 140 -2.71 9.80 21.93
N ASP A 141 -3.33 10.18 23.05
CA ASP A 141 -4.64 10.83 23.06
C ASP A 141 -4.68 12.15 22.29
N ASN A 142 -3.66 12.98 22.45
CA ASN A 142 -3.56 14.28 21.78
C ASN A 142 -3.35 14.12 20.27
N VAL A 143 -2.43 13.24 19.85
CA VAL A 143 -2.15 13.01 18.43
C VAL A 143 -3.36 12.36 17.74
N MET A 144 -4.02 11.39 18.37
CA MET A 144 -5.23 10.76 17.81
C MET A 144 -6.39 11.76 17.68
N ALA A 145 -6.62 12.60 18.69
CA ALA A 145 -7.67 13.63 18.62
C ALA A 145 -7.39 14.63 17.48
N THR A 146 -6.13 15.03 17.32
CA THR A 146 -5.69 15.94 16.27
C THR A 146 -5.89 15.33 14.88
N ILE A 147 -5.50 14.06 14.70
CA ILE A 147 -5.68 13.33 13.45
C ILE A 147 -7.16 13.24 13.07
N ILE A 148 -8.02 12.80 14.00
CA ILE A 148 -9.45 12.63 13.76
C ILE A 148 -10.10 13.98 13.41
N LYS A 149 -9.79 15.04 14.16
CA LYS A 149 -10.29 16.40 13.86
C LYS A 149 -9.86 16.85 12.47
N ALA A 150 -8.61 16.60 12.09
CA ALA A 150 -8.10 16.96 10.77
C ALA A 150 -8.76 16.14 9.64
N MET A 151 -9.07 14.86 9.87
CA MET A 151 -9.81 14.01 8.93
C MET A 151 -11.20 14.57 8.66
N LEU A 152 -11.96 14.85 9.72
CA LEU A 152 -13.32 15.40 9.63
C LEU A 152 -13.33 16.77 8.94
N LEU A 153 -12.40 17.67 9.31
CA LEU A 153 -12.27 18.98 8.67
C LEU A 153 -11.96 18.86 7.18
N ASN A 154 -11.05 17.95 6.81
CA ASN A 154 -10.71 17.71 5.41
C ASN A 154 -11.92 17.24 4.60
N VAL A 155 -12.67 16.27 5.15
CA VAL A 155 -13.86 15.76 4.48
C VAL A 155 -14.93 16.84 4.38
N ALA A 156 -15.14 17.66 5.41
CA ALA A 156 -16.12 18.75 5.42
C ALA A 156 -15.84 19.82 4.35
N ASN A 157 -14.56 20.16 4.15
CA ASN A 157 -14.13 21.17 3.17
C ASN A 157 -14.23 20.71 1.70
N LEU A 158 -14.55 19.45 1.45
CA LEU A 158 -14.73 18.93 0.10
C LEU A 158 -16.14 19.25 -0.42
N ILE A 159 -16.26 19.43 -1.73
CA ILE A 159 -17.56 19.60 -2.38
C ILE A 159 -18.36 18.29 -2.26
N PRO A 160 -19.58 18.29 -1.69
CA PRO A 160 -20.37 17.08 -1.41
C PRO A 160 -20.99 16.40 -2.64
N THR A 161 -21.22 17.15 -3.72
CA THR A 161 -21.88 16.62 -4.94
C THR A 161 -21.00 15.67 -5.75
N VAL A 162 -19.70 15.65 -5.49
CA VAL A 162 -18.77 14.72 -6.12
C VAL A 162 -18.73 13.44 -5.30
N LYS A 163 -19.72 12.55 -5.50
CA LYS A 163 -19.67 11.18 -5.01
C LYS A 163 -18.62 10.43 -5.82
N HIS A 164 -17.52 10.06 -5.17
CA HIS A 164 -16.64 9.06 -5.72
C HIS A 164 -16.80 7.80 -4.89
N GLU A 165 -17.47 6.85 -5.49
CA GLU A 165 -17.34 5.45 -5.12
C GLU A 165 -15.86 5.08 -5.28
N LEU A 166 -15.34 4.25 -4.37
CA LEU A 166 -14.14 3.49 -4.67
C LEU A 166 -14.37 2.83 -6.03
N SER A 167 -13.63 3.25 -7.06
CA SER A 167 -13.85 2.78 -8.44
C SER A 167 -13.60 1.28 -8.60
N ARG A 168 -13.14 0.60 -7.54
CA ARG A 168 -12.83 -0.82 -7.47
C ARG A 168 -13.09 -1.29 -6.04
N ASP A 169 -13.56 -2.52 -5.90
CA ASP A 169 -13.52 -3.22 -4.62
C ASP A 169 -12.06 -3.27 -4.14
N ILE A 170 -11.76 -2.62 -3.02
CA ILE A 170 -10.41 -2.56 -2.43
C ILE A 170 -9.88 -3.92 -1.97
N HIS A 171 -10.71 -4.95 -2.02
CA HIS A 171 -10.33 -6.32 -1.76
C HIS A 171 -9.98 -7.11 -3.03
N THR A 172 -10.24 -6.56 -4.21
CA THR A 172 -9.85 -7.19 -5.48
C THR A 172 -8.35 -7.07 -5.71
N ILE A 173 -7.80 -8.16 -6.24
CA ILE A 173 -6.42 -8.23 -6.70
C ILE A 173 -6.42 -7.89 -8.18
N ASP A 174 -5.58 -6.94 -8.59
CA ASP A 174 -5.57 -6.47 -9.96
C ASP A 174 -4.34 -6.95 -10.76
N VAL A 175 -4.26 -6.51 -12.01
CA VAL A 175 -3.14 -6.86 -12.90
C VAL A 175 -1.82 -6.28 -12.38
N ASP A 176 -1.83 -5.08 -11.77
CA ASP A 176 -0.62 -4.46 -11.24
C ASP A 176 -0.04 -5.31 -10.11
N ASP A 177 -0.90 -5.85 -9.24
CA ASP A 177 -0.50 -6.78 -8.18
C ASP A 177 0.25 -8.01 -8.71
N VAL A 178 -0.25 -8.60 -9.79
CA VAL A 178 0.37 -9.77 -10.43
C VAL A 178 1.70 -9.39 -11.07
N VAL A 179 1.73 -8.28 -11.80
CA VAL A 179 2.95 -7.78 -12.45
C VAL A 179 4.01 -7.44 -11.39
N ALA A 180 3.62 -6.83 -10.27
CA ALA A 180 4.50 -6.55 -9.15
C ALA A 180 5.09 -7.83 -8.54
N LEU A 181 4.27 -8.89 -8.40
CA LEU A 181 4.77 -10.20 -7.96
C LEU A 181 5.74 -10.84 -8.94
N ILE A 182 5.49 -10.74 -10.24
CA ILE A 182 6.41 -11.25 -11.27
C ILE A 182 7.75 -10.51 -11.16
N ARG A 183 7.73 -9.18 -11.05
CA ARG A 183 8.93 -8.35 -10.86
C ARG A 183 9.67 -8.70 -9.58
N TYR A 184 8.96 -8.84 -8.47
CA TYR A 184 9.53 -9.29 -7.19
C TYR A 184 10.14 -10.69 -7.32
N GLY A 185 9.43 -11.61 -7.96
CA GLY A 185 9.86 -12.98 -8.19
C GLY A 185 11.13 -13.05 -9.04
N ALA A 186 11.21 -12.25 -10.12
CA ALA A 186 12.41 -12.13 -10.94
C ALA A 186 13.61 -11.60 -10.13
N ALA A 187 13.40 -10.54 -9.35
CA ALA A 187 14.43 -9.99 -8.48
C ALA A 187 14.90 -10.99 -7.40
N LYS A 188 13.98 -11.79 -6.87
CA LYS A 188 14.26 -12.77 -5.82
C LYS A 188 14.92 -14.05 -6.33
N LEU A 189 14.50 -14.55 -7.49
CA LEU A 189 14.94 -15.84 -8.04
C LEU A 189 16.12 -15.69 -9.02
N GLY A 190 16.42 -14.47 -9.49
CA GLY A 190 17.55 -14.19 -10.37
C GLY A 190 17.18 -14.13 -11.86
N GLN A 191 18.18 -13.79 -12.68
CA GLN A 191 18.02 -13.53 -14.11
C GLN A 191 17.65 -14.77 -14.93
N ASP A 192 18.01 -15.96 -14.46
CA ASP A 192 17.67 -17.23 -15.12
C ASP A 192 16.26 -17.73 -14.77
N SER A 193 15.53 -16.99 -13.92
CA SER A 193 14.19 -17.37 -13.51
C SER A 193 13.18 -17.18 -14.63
N GLN A 194 12.12 -17.99 -14.59
CA GLN A 194 10.98 -17.85 -15.48
C GLN A 194 10.34 -16.45 -15.42
N PHE A 195 10.35 -15.80 -14.25
CA PHE A 195 9.81 -14.44 -14.16
C PHE A 195 10.68 -13.41 -14.87
N ALA A 196 12.00 -13.58 -14.84
CA ALA A 196 12.91 -12.71 -15.59
C ALA A 196 12.71 -12.86 -17.11
N SER A 197 12.45 -14.08 -17.61
CA SER A 197 12.12 -14.29 -19.02
C SER A 197 10.75 -13.74 -19.42
N ILE A 198 9.75 -13.81 -18.53
CA ILE A 198 8.45 -13.16 -18.73
C ILE A 198 8.62 -11.64 -18.89
N ILE A 199 9.40 -10.99 -18.01
CA ILE A 199 9.62 -9.53 -18.05
C ILE A 199 10.43 -9.11 -19.28
N SER A 200 11.48 -9.86 -19.63
CA SER A 200 12.38 -9.50 -20.74
C SER A 200 11.80 -9.83 -22.12
N GLY A 201 11.00 -10.90 -22.20
CA GLY A 201 10.43 -11.41 -23.44
C GLY A 201 9.21 -10.63 -23.95
N ASP A 202 8.39 -10.07 -23.05
CA ASP A 202 7.11 -9.47 -23.43
C ASP A 202 6.99 -8.02 -22.96
N ARG A 203 7.40 -7.08 -23.82
CA ARG A 203 7.12 -5.64 -23.65
C ARG A 203 5.61 -5.34 -23.57
N ASP A 204 4.78 -6.26 -24.06
CA ASP A 204 3.32 -6.17 -24.07
C ASP A 204 2.67 -6.43 -22.70
N LEU A 205 3.42 -6.89 -21.68
CA LEU A 205 2.94 -6.96 -20.29
C LEU A 205 2.55 -5.59 -19.72
N LEU A 206 2.95 -4.50 -20.38
CA LEU A 206 2.53 -3.13 -20.07
C LEU A 206 1.06 -2.85 -20.44
N TYR A 207 0.42 -3.69 -21.27
CA TYR A 207 -0.92 -3.47 -21.82
C TYR A 207 -1.91 -4.61 -21.52
N VAL A 208 -1.73 -5.28 -20.38
CA VAL A 208 -2.61 -6.36 -19.93
C VAL A 208 -3.90 -5.80 -19.34
N LYS A 209 -5.06 -6.28 -19.80
CA LYS A 209 -6.40 -5.92 -19.28
C LYS A 209 -6.83 -6.82 -18.13
N GLY A 210 -6.43 -8.09 -18.15
CA GLY A 210 -6.81 -9.07 -17.13
C GLY A 210 -5.84 -10.24 -17.05
N PHE A 211 -6.00 -11.03 -15.99
CA PHE A 211 -5.24 -12.25 -15.80
C PHE A 211 -6.15 -13.36 -15.27
N THR A 212 -5.76 -14.61 -15.52
CA THR A 212 -6.33 -15.78 -14.84
C THR A 212 -5.19 -16.67 -14.37
N LEU A 213 -5.35 -17.25 -13.17
CA LEU A 213 -4.41 -18.21 -12.61
C LEU A 213 -5.18 -19.49 -12.30
N ASP A 214 -4.96 -20.53 -13.10
CA ASP A 214 -5.60 -21.84 -12.96
C ASP A 214 -4.53 -22.92 -12.74
N GLY A 215 -4.48 -23.46 -11.53
CA GLY A 215 -3.42 -24.37 -11.12
C GLY A 215 -2.03 -23.73 -11.27
N THR A 216 -1.23 -24.24 -12.21
CA THR A 216 0.08 -23.69 -12.56
C THR A 216 0.06 -22.79 -13.79
N GLN A 217 -1.08 -22.61 -14.45
CA GLN A 217 -1.17 -21.81 -15.66
C GLN A 217 -1.55 -20.37 -15.33
N LEU A 218 -0.66 -19.44 -15.67
CA LEU A 218 -0.93 -18.01 -15.65
C LEU A 218 -1.24 -17.56 -17.07
N ARG A 219 -2.42 -16.96 -17.28
CA ARG A 219 -2.81 -16.38 -18.56
C ARG A 219 -3.04 -14.89 -18.41
N PHE A 220 -2.56 -14.11 -19.37
CA PHE A 220 -2.85 -12.68 -19.49
C PHE A 220 -3.70 -12.41 -20.73
N SER A 221 -4.69 -11.55 -20.59
CA SER A 221 -5.48 -11.02 -21.69
C SER A 221 -5.07 -9.60 -22.02
N SER A 222 -4.76 -9.34 -23.29
CA SER A 222 -4.38 -8.01 -23.81
C SER A 222 -5.52 -7.38 -24.62
N PHE A 223 -5.44 -6.05 -24.82
CA PHE A 223 -6.37 -5.28 -25.66
C PHE A 223 -6.44 -5.79 -27.11
N ASN A 224 -5.37 -6.39 -27.62
CA ASN A 224 -5.30 -6.88 -28.99
C ASN A 224 -5.78 -8.33 -29.16
N LEU A 225 -6.58 -8.85 -28.22
CA LEU A 225 -7.04 -10.26 -28.15
C LEU A 225 -5.90 -11.30 -28.09
N ARG A 226 -4.66 -10.86 -27.89
CA ARG A 226 -3.54 -11.76 -27.61
C ARG A 226 -3.68 -12.30 -26.21
N GLN A 227 -3.55 -13.62 -26.11
CA GLN A 227 -3.46 -14.33 -24.84
C GLN A 227 -2.03 -14.81 -24.65
N TYR A 228 -1.41 -14.41 -23.55
CA TYR A 228 -0.09 -14.88 -23.17
C TYR A 228 -0.27 -15.94 -22.10
N GLN A 229 0.26 -17.14 -22.32
CA GLN A 229 0.12 -18.25 -21.40
C GLN A 229 1.49 -18.72 -20.93
N TYR A 230 1.63 -18.85 -19.61
CA TYR A 230 2.85 -19.30 -18.95
C TYR A 230 2.52 -20.46 -18.01
N CYS A 231 3.27 -21.56 -18.13
CA CYS A 231 3.19 -22.68 -17.19
C CYS A 231 4.20 -22.47 -16.07
N LEU A 232 3.74 -22.06 -14.89
CA LEU A 232 4.59 -21.65 -13.78
C LEU A 232 5.34 -22.83 -13.16
N SER A 233 6.65 -22.66 -12.98
CA SER A 233 7.48 -23.62 -12.25
C SER A 233 7.06 -23.71 -10.77
N PRO A 234 7.41 -24.78 -10.04
CA PRO A 234 7.12 -24.88 -8.61
C PRO A 234 7.67 -23.71 -7.78
N GLN A 235 8.83 -23.15 -8.16
CA GLN A 235 9.41 -21.98 -7.52
C GLN A 235 8.61 -20.71 -7.82
N SER A 236 8.19 -20.52 -9.08
CA SER A 236 7.32 -19.42 -9.48
C SER A 236 5.96 -19.48 -8.77
N MET A 237 5.38 -20.68 -8.67
CA MET A 237 4.13 -20.91 -7.94
C MET A 237 4.24 -20.57 -6.46
N LYS A 238 5.39 -20.83 -5.82
CA LYS A 238 5.62 -20.44 -4.42
C LYS A 238 5.55 -18.92 -4.22
N VAL A 239 6.00 -18.13 -5.19
CA VAL A 239 5.87 -16.67 -5.17
C VAL A 239 4.41 -16.25 -5.45
N MET A 240 3.74 -16.86 -6.44
CA MET A 240 2.35 -16.53 -6.77
C MET A 240 1.36 -16.83 -5.64
N LYS A 241 1.65 -17.82 -4.79
CA LYS A 241 0.87 -18.08 -3.57
C LYS A 241 0.89 -16.92 -2.57
N MET A 242 1.75 -15.91 -2.73
CA MET A 242 1.66 -14.67 -1.96
C MET A 242 0.44 -13.82 -2.35
N LEU A 243 -0.01 -13.94 -3.61
CA LEU A 243 -1.19 -13.26 -4.15
C LEU A 243 -2.47 -13.86 -3.58
N ILE A 244 -2.58 -15.19 -3.56
CA ILE A 244 -3.84 -15.91 -3.32
C ILE A 244 -4.05 -16.08 -1.80
N PRO A 245 -5.03 -15.40 -1.17
CA PRO A 245 -5.44 -15.78 0.18
C PRO A 245 -5.99 -17.21 0.15
N ASP A 246 -5.76 -18.02 1.18
CA ASP A 246 -6.19 -19.43 1.27
C ASP A 246 -7.65 -19.62 0.83
N ALA A 247 -7.85 -20.05 -0.41
CA ALA A 247 -9.11 -20.48 -0.98
C ALA A 247 -8.79 -21.53 -2.04
N GLY A 248 -9.45 -22.68 -1.96
CA GLY A 248 -9.46 -23.63 -3.06
C GLY A 248 -9.87 -22.93 -4.35
N TYR A 249 -9.28 -23.39 -5.46
CA TYR A 249 -9.68 -23.13 -6.85
C TYR A 249 -10.66 -21.96 -7.02
N THR A 250 -10.13 -20.74 -7.06
CA THR A 250 -10.93 -19.58 -7.45
C THR A 250 -10.59 -19.27 -8.90
N VAL A 251 -11.47 -19.66 -9.82
CA VAL A 251 -11.48 -19.12 -11.17
C VAL A 251 -11.89 -17.66 -11.02
N VAL A 252 -10.90 -16.76 -11.01
CA VAL A 252 -11.18 -15.33 -11.01
C VAL A 252 -11.39 -14.91 -12.47
N GLU A 253 -12.62 -15.07 -12.95
CA GLU A 253 -13.06 -14.45 -14.19
C GLU A 253 -13.42 -12.99 -13.90
N PHE A 254 -12.54 -12.06 -14.28
CA PHE A 254 -12.86 -10.65 -14.33
C PHE A 254 -13.59 -10.34 -15.64
N VAL A 255 -14.91 -10.24 -15.58
CA VAL A 255 -15.71 -9.65 -16.66
C VAL A 255 -15.76 -8.14 -16.41
N SER A 256 -15.31 -7.37 -17.40
CA SER A 256 -15.35 -5.90 -17.40
C SER A 256 -16.76 -5.35 -17.43
#